data_AF-A0AA88PLV7-F1
#
_entry.id   AF-A0AA88PLV7-F1
#
_cell.length_a   1.000
_cell.length_b   1.000
_cell.length_c   1.000
_cell.angle_alpha   90.00
_cell.angle_beta   90.00
_cell.angle_gamma   90.00
#
_symmetry.space_group_name_H-M   'P 1'
#
loop_
_entity.id
_entity.type
_entity.pdbx_description
1 polymer ?
#
loop_
_entity_poly.entity_id
_entity_poly.type
_entity_poly.pdbx_seq_one_letter_code
_entity_poly.pdbx_strand_id
1 'polypeptide(L)'
;MNNEDEFYDAVTGLDSDESCEGTSEASFKDAVVYDGAQKNNGAVPQENGIKKHRSSLPAPMFSRNDFSVWSILKKCIGLELSKITMPIVFNEPLSFLQRISEYMEHTYLIQKACLQSDSIERMQTVAAFAVSAVASQWDRTGKPFNPLLGETYELTREEQGFRLISEQVSHHPPISAFHTESLTGDFVFHGSIYPKLKFWGKSVEAEPKGTITLELHKHKEAYTWTNPFCCVHNIILGKLWIEQYGTVEIVNHSTGEKCVLNFKPCGMFGKELHRVEGYIQDKSKKKRCVIYGKWTECMWSVDPQVYEAHRKFEKKGTTDTRKQKQEETEAINEDADEMPEVQETVAVVPGSTLLWRISSRPAHSAEMYNFTNFAMALNELEPGMEGVLAPTDCRLRPDIRAMENGNMDEASREKERLEEKQRAARKERAKDGEEWSTRWFQLGTNPYTGSQDWMNTSNRIQEVSCHFSPVYLQLFSECPLKTDICLRNQLRSRRIYREDVIWSSVPQSGLWLPQLIQ
;
A
#
# COMPACT_ATOMS: atom_id res chain seq x y z
N MET A 1 -35.35 12.09 7.25
CA MET A 1 -33.96 12.32 7.66
C MET A 1 -33.27 10.97 7.66
N ASN A 2 -32.68 10.60 6.53
CA ASN A 2 -31.70 9.53 6.34
C ASN A 2 -31.36 9.47 4.84
N ASN A 3 -30.10 9.13 4.56
CA ASN A 3 -29.41 8.97 3.27
C ASN A 3 -28.86 10.23 2.59
N GLU A 4 -27.66 10.63 3.03
CA GLU A 4 -26.65 11.24 2.17
C GLU A 4 -25.33 10.51 2.44
N ASP A 5 -24.99 9.57 1.56
CA ASP A 5 -23.61 9.15 1.19
C ASP A 5 -23.68 7.89 0.29
N GLU A 6 -24.59 7.86 -0.70
CA GLU A 6 -24.55 6.85 -1.76
C GLU A 6 -23.47 7.24 -2.78
N PHE A 7 -22.28 6.67 -2.62
CA PHE A 7 -21.25 6.73 -3.65
C PHE A 7 -21.67 5.82 -4.81
N TYR A 8 -22.18 6.42 -5.88
CA TYR A 8 -22.50 5.72 -7.12
C TYR A 8 -21.21 5.46 -7.90
N ASP A 9 -20.91 4.19 -8.16
CA ASP A 9 -19.91 3.80 -9.14
C ASP A 9 -20.25 4.47 -10.48
N ALA A 10 -19.26 5.14 -11.09
CA ALA A 10 -19.36 5.81 -12.38
C ALA A 10 -20.11 4.95 -13.41
N VAL A 11 -21.18 5.49 -13.99
CA VAL A 11 -21.90 4.85 -15.10
C VAL A 11 -21.07 5.07 -16.38
N THR A 12 -20.41 4.02 -16.88
CA THR A 12 -19.91 4.00 -18.26
C THR A 12 -21.05 3.54 -19.15
N GLY A 13 -21.63 4.48 -19.90
CA GLY A 13 -22.74 4.18 -20.81
C GLY A 13 -23.10 5.42 -21.60
N LEU A 14 -22.42 5.63 -22.72
CA LEU A 14 -22.98 6.34 -23.85
C LEU A 14 -22.80 5.44 -25.06
N ASP A 15 -23.92 4.84 -25.48
CA ASP A 15 -24.07 4.17 -26.75
C ASP A 15 -23.59 5.09 -27.88
N SER A 16 -22.77 4.56 -28.78
CA SER A 16 -22.50 5.19 -30.06
C SER A 16 -22.79 4.19 -31.17
N ASP A 17 -24.06 4.12 -31.55
CA ASP A 17 -24.45 3.84 -32.92
C ASP A 17 -24.02 5.05 -33.76
N GLU A 18 -22.95 4.93 -34.55
CA GLU A 18 -22.88 5.51 -35.89
C GLU A 18 -21.80 4.80 -36.72
N SER A 19 -22.26 4.21 -37.81
CA SER A 19 -21.53 3.62 -38.90
C SER A 19 -20.66 4.65 -39.65
N CYS A 20 -19.43 4.30 -39.98
CA CYS A 20 -18.75 4.86 -41.16
C CYS A 20 -17.85 3.81 -41.80
N GLU A 21 -18.26 3.37 -42.99
CA GLU A 21 -17.47 2.61 -43.95
C GLU A 21 -16.28 3.44 -44.43
N GLY A 22 -15.11 2.81 -44.56
CA GLY A 22 -13.92 3.48 -45.07
C GLY A 22 -12.73 2.55 -45.21
N THR A 23 -12.72 1.81 -46.31
CA THR A 23 -11.69 0.88 -46.77
C THR A 23 -10.26 1.44 -46.78
N SER A 24 -9.29 0.67 -46.30
CA SER A 24 -8.03 0.45 -47.04
C SER A 24 -7.37 -0.85 -46.61
N GLU A 25 -7.35 -1.79 -47.55
CA GLU A 25 -6.55 -3.02 -47.51
C GLU A 25 -5.07 -2.67 -47.69
N ALA A 26 -4.21 -3.26 -46.87
CA ALA A 26 -2.85 -3.61 -47.27
C ALA A 26 -2.38 -4.84 -46.49
N SER A 27 -2.52 -5.99 -47.14
CA SER A 27 -1.95 -7.29 -46.78
C SER A 27 -0.42 -7.25 -46.85
N PHE A 28 0.28 -7.80 -45.85
CA PHE A 28 1.53 -8.53 -46.10
C PHE A 28 1.62 -9.79 -45.22
N LYS A 29 1.85 -10.90 -45.91
CA LYS A 29 1.93 -12.27 -45.41
C LYS A 29 3.36 -12.61 -44.93
N ASP A 30 3.38 -13.53 -43.96
CA ASP A 30 4.34 -14.61 -43.69
C ASP A 30 5.84 -14.30 -43.57
N ALA A 31 6.37 -14.56 -42.36
CA ALA A 31 7.59 -15.34 -42.17
C ALA A 31 7.60 -16.00 -40.79
N VAL A 32 7.13 -17.25 -40.75
CA VAL A 32 7.42 -18.22 -39.69
C VAL A 32 8.89 -18.61 -39.83
N VAL A 33 9.68 -18.40 -38.78
CA VAL A 33 10.95 -19.12 -38.59
C VAL A 33 10.93 -19.71 -37.18
N TYR A 34 10.65 -21.01 -37.15
CA TYR A 34 10.99 -21.91 -36.07
C TYR A 34 12.51 -21.92 -35.93
N ASP A 35 13.04 -21.61 -34.75
CA ASP A 35 14.33 -22.18 -34.35
C ASP A 35 14.19 -22.79 -32.96
N GLY A 36 14.52 -24.07 -32.89
CA GLY A 36 14.36 -24.91 -31.72
C GLY A 36 15.60 -24.81 -30.83
N ALA A 37 15.42 -24.31 -29.62
CA ALA A 37 16.39 -24.48 -28.54
C ALA A 37 15.72 -25.15 -27.34
N GLN A 38 16.44 -26.14 -26.81
CA GLN A 38 16.00 -27.18 -25.90
C GLN A 38 15.37 -26.66 -24.59
N LYS A 39 14.35 -27.39 -24.13
CA LYS A 39 13.81 -27.32 -22.77
C LYS A 39 14.91 -27.63 -21.75
N ASN A 40 15.45 -26.59 -21.12
CA ASN A 40 16.09 -26.72 -19.82
C ASN A 40 15.07 -26.31 -18.75
N ASN A 41 14.79 -27.22 -17.82
CA ASN A 41 14.02 -26.96 -16.61
C ASN A 41 14.66 -25.80 -15.85
N GLY A 42 14.03 -24.63 -15.91
CA GLY A 42 14.55 -23.39 -15.34
C GLY A 42 14.49 -23.38 -13.82
N ALA A 43 15.47 -24.01 -13.17
CA ALA A 43 15.88 -23.58 -11.85
C ALA A 43 16.64 -22.25 -12.00
N VAL A 44 16.13 -21.19 -11.36
CA VAL A 44 16.82 -19.90 -11.28
C VAL A 44 18.18 -20.12 -10.58
N PRO A 45 19.31 -19.60 -11.10
CA PRO A 45 20.58 -19.74 -10.43
C PRO A 45 20.55 -19.03 -9.07
N GLN A 46 20.52 -19.80 -7.99
CA GLN A 46 20.81 -19.31 -6.64
C GLN A 46 22.32 -19.17 -6.50
N GLU A 47 22.89 -18.01 -6.81
CA GLU A 47 24.21 -17.69 -6.27
C GLU A 47 24.04 -17.23 -4.82
N ASN A 48 24.66 -17.96 -3.89
CA ASN A 48 24.75 -17.65 -2.44
C ASN A 48 23.43 -17.65 -1.64
N GLY A 49 22.33 -18.23 -2.14
CA GLY A 49 21.08 -18.35 -1.39
C GLY A 49 20.32 -17.03 -1.18
N ILE A 50 20.75 -15.93 -1.82
CA ILE A 50 20.02 -14.66 -1.83
C ILE A 50 19.07 -14.66 -3.03
N LYS A 51 17.77 -14.64 -2.76
CA LYS A 51 16.75 -14.51 -3.81
C LYS A 51 16.85 -13.12 -4.44
N LYS A 52 17.19 -13.06 -5.73
CA LYS A 52 17.30 -11.81 -6.48
C LYS A 52 15.96 -11.47 -7.13
N HIS A 53 15.31 -10.43 -6.63
CA HIS A 53 14.07 -9.91 -7.22
C HIS A 53 14.36 -9.04 -8.45
N ARG A 54 13.36 -8.84 -9.33
CA ARG A 54 13.51 -7.94 -10.48
C ARG A 54 13.79 -6.51 -10.05
N SER A 55 14.63 -5.84 -10.84
CA SER A 55 15.04 -4.43 -10.64
C SER A 55 14.53 -3.51 -11.76
N SER A 56 13.63 -3.98 -12.62
CA SER A 56 12.99 -3.20 -13.68
C SER A 56 11.63 -3.84 -14.03
N LEU A 57 10.71 -3.04 -14.58
CA LEU A 57 9.47 -3.56 -15.15
C LEU A 57 9.71 -4.07 -16.59
N PRO A 58 8.81 -4.90 -17.15
CA PRO A 58 8.91 -5.40 -18.52
C PRO A 58 8.82 -4.31 -19.58
N ALA A 59 8.09 -3.22 -19.30
CA ALA A 59 7.96 -2.07 -20.17
C ALA A 59 8.09 -0.76 -19.39
N PRO A 60 8.60 0.33 -20.01
CA PRO A 60 8.61 1.65 -19.41
C PRO A 60 7.18 2.21 -19.28
N MET A 61 7.02 3.19 -18.40
CA MET A 61 5.76 3.93 -18.27
C MET A 61 5.45 4.75 -19.52
N PHE A 62 4.17 4.93 -19.78
CA PHE A 62 3.70 5.79 -20.87
C PHE A 62 3.92 7.27 -20.56
N SER A 63 4.20 8.03 -21.62
CA SER A 63 4.19 9.49 -21.56
C SER A 63 2.79 9.97 -21.15
N ARG A 64 2.72 10.66 -20.01
CA ARG A 64 1.48 11.32 -19.55
C ARG A 64 1.23 12.65 -20.27
N ASN A 65 2.22 13.16 -21.00
CA ASN A 65 2.16 14.47 -21.66
C ASN A 65 1.16 14.50 -22.82
N ASP A 66 0.83 13.33 -23.37
CA ASP A 66 -0.11 13.19 -24.49
C ASP A 66 -1.59 13.17 -24.03
N PHE A 67 -1.84 13.18 -22.71
CA PHE A 67 -3.18 13.13 -22.14
C PHE A 67 -3.51 14.38 -21.33
N SER A 68 -4.49 15.16 -21.80
CA SER A 68 -4.99 16.33 -21.08
C SER A 68 -6.04 15.94 -20.03
N VAL A 69 -5.78 16.15 -18.73
CA VAL A 69 -6.79 15.97 -17.67
C VAL A 69 -8.00 16.88 -17.92
N TRP A 70 -7.79 18.06 -18.48
CA TRP A 70 -8.87 18.96 -18.91
C TRP A 70 -9.81 18.31 -19.93
N SER A 71 -9.32 17.46 -20.83
CA SER A 71 -10.19 16.75 -21.77
C SER A 71 -11.15 15.77 -21.08
N ILE A 72 -10.76 15.23 -19.92
CA ILE A 72 -11.57 14.35 -19.09
C ILE A 72 -12.53 15.17 -18.24
N LEU A 73 -12.02 16.20 -17.55
CA LEU A 73 -12.85 17.11 -16.75
C LEU A 73 -13.91 17.82 -17.60
N LYS A 74 -13.58 18.20 -18.85
CA LYS A 74 -14.51 18.78 -19.83
C LYS A 74 -15.64 17.81 -20.19
N LYS A 75 -15.33 16.52 -20.37
CA LYS A 75 -16.33 15.45 -20.60
C LYS A 75 -17.23 15.23 -19.38
N CYS A 76 -16.84 15.75 -18.22
CA CYS A 76 -17.57 15.58 -16.97
C CYS A 76 -18.27 16.88 -16.51
N ILE A 77 -18.24 17.95 -17.31
CA ILE A 77 -19.00 19.18 -17.05
C ILE A 77 -20.50 18.83 -17.10
N GLY A 78 -21.17 18.92 -15.95
CA GLY A 78 -22.59 18.57 -15.79
C GLY A 78 -22.84 17.23 -15.08
N LEU A 79 -21.80 16.45 -14.80
CA LEU A 79 -21.86 15.23 -13.97
C LEU A 79 -21.30 15.50 -12.57
N GLU A 80 -21.74 14.74 -11.57
CA GLU A 80 -21.09 14.75 -10.24
C GLU A 80 -19.66 14.23 -10.37
N LEU A 81 -18.67 15.03 -9.94
CA LEU A 81 -17.24 14.71 -10.06
C LEU A 81 -16.84 13.37 -9.41
N SER A 82 -17.64 12.87 -8.46
CA SER A 82 -17.46 11.56 -7.81
C SER A 82 -17.72 10.36 -8.74
N LYS A 83 -18.46 10.55 -9.84
CA LYS A 83 -18.86 9.52 -10.81
C LYS A 83 -17.91 9.42 -12.01
N ILE A 84 -16.68 9.92 -11.90
CA ILE A 84 -15.71 9.92 -13.00
C ILE A 84 -14.69 8.81 -12.76
N THR A 85 -14.66 7.79 -13.62
CA THR A 85 -13.58 6.80 -13.62
C THR A 85 -12.29 7.44 -14.10
N MET A 86 -11.26 7.45 -13.26
CA MET A 86 -9.92 7.89 -13.65
C MET A 86 -9.41 7.01 -14.81
N PRO A 87 -9.03 7.60 -15.96
CA PRO A 87 -8.50 6.82 -17.07
C PRO A 87 -7.20 6.13 -16.68
N ILE A 88 -6.98 4.96 -17.27
CA ILE A 88 -5.89 4.04 -16.91
C ILE A 88 -4.49 4.65 -17.09
N VAL A 89 -4.33 5.70 -17.91
CA VAL A 89 -3.06 6.43 -18.06
C VAL A 89 -2.59 7.10 -16.77
N PHE A 90 -3.50 7.43 -15.85
CA PHE A 90 -3.17 7.98 -14.53
C PHE A 90 -2.83 6.89 -13.51
N ASN A 91 -3.02 5.62 -13.87
CA ASN A 91 -2.67 4.53 -12.99
C ASN A 91 -1.15 4.28 -12.98
N GLU A 92 -0.73 3.52 -12.00
CA GLU A 92 0.53 2.78 -12.00
C GLU A 92 0.21 1.28 -11.91
N PRO A 93 1.10 0.38 -12.37
CA PRO A 93 0.83 -1.05 -12.46
C PRO A 93 0.97 -1.77 -11.10
N LEU A 94 0.34 -1.23 -10.06
CA LEU A 94 0.21 -1.84 -8.74
C LEU A 94 -1.23 -1.70 -8.22
N SER A 95 -1.71 -2.73 -7.54
CA SER A 95 -2.93 -2.66 -6.73
C SER A 95 -2.69 -1.80 -5.49
N PHE A 96 -3.75 -1.21 -4.93
CA PHE A 96 -3.63 -0.52 -3.65
C PHE A 96 -3.17 -1.45 -2.51
N LEU A 97 -3.46 -2.77 -2.59
CA LEU A 97 -2.95 -3.77 -1.63
C LEU A 97 -1.42 -3.87 -1.68
N GLN A 98 -0.84 -3.82 -2.89
CA GLN A 98 0.60 -3.76 -3.11
C GLN A 98 1.18 -2.44 -2.60
N ARG A 99 0.51 -1.31 -2.87
CA ARG A 99 0.93 0.02 -2.37
C ARG A 99 1.01 0.06 -0.84
N ILE A 100 0.06 -0.54 -0.13
CA ILE A 100 0.10 -0.65 1.34
C ILE A 100 1.27 -1.52 1.79
N SER A 101 1.60 -2.57 1.04
CA SER A 101 2.73 -3.45 1.35
C SER A 101 4.09 -2.75 1.30
N GLU A 102 4.19 -1.59 0.62
CA GLU A 102 5.38 -0.71 0.67
C GLU A 102 5.69 -0.18 2.08
N TYR A 103 4.75 -0.22 3.03
CA TYR A 103 5.02 0.09 4.44
C TYR A 103 6.15 -0.77 5.02
N MET A 104 6.34 -1.98 4.49
CA MET A 104 7.36 -2.93 4.94
C MET A 104 8.74 -2.72 4.28
N GLU A 105 8.93 -1.72 3.40
CA GLU A 105 10.22 -1.50 2.72
C GLU A 105 11.40 -1.34 3.70
N HIS A 106 11.13 -0.75 4.88
CA HIS A 106 12.14 -0.48 5.89
C HIS A 106 11.94 -1.33 7.17
N THR A 107 11.53 -2.60 7.01
CA THR A 107 11.26 -3.55 8.13
C THR A 107 12.44 -3.70 9.10
N TYR A 108 13.68 -3.47 8.65
CA TYR A 108 14.86 -3.48 9.52
C TYR A 108 14.75 -2.50 10.71
N LEU A 109 13.94 -1.43 10.60
CA LEU A 109 13.67 -0.51 11.70
C LEU A 109 12.85 -1.21 12.80
N ILE A 110 11.83 -1.99 12.44
CA ILE A 110 11.07 -2.79 13.43
C ILE A 110 12.02 -3.79 14.10
N GLN A 111 12.83 -4.50 13.32
CA GLN A 111 13.81 -5.45 13.87
C GLN A 111 14.80 -4.76 14.82
N LYS A 112 15.29 -3.57 14.46
CA LYS A 112 16.13 -2.76 15.33
C LYS A 112 15.40 -2.39 16.63
N ALA A 113 14.12 -2.03 16.57
CA ALA A 113 13.30 -1.73 17.74
C ALA A 113 13.14 -2.96 18.66
N CYS A 114 12.94 -4.16 18.10
CA CYS A 114 12.90 -5.41 18.88
C CYS A 114 14.19 -5.65 19.70
N LEU A 115 15.33 -5.18 19.21
CA LEU A 115 16.64 -5.32 19.86
C LEU A 115 16.94 -4.24 20.91
N GLN A 116 16.26 -3.09 20.88
CA GLN A 116 16.53 -2.00 21.84
C GLN A 116 15.97 -2.31 23.23
N SER A 117 16.76 -2.00 24.26
CA SER A 117 16.37 -2.19 25.67
C SER A 117 15.65 -0.97 26.24
N ASP A 118 16.05 0.23 25.85
CA ASP A 118 15.42 1.48 26.28
C ASP A 118 14.13 1.76 25.48
N SER A 119 13.05 2.12 26.18
CA SER A 119 11.73 2.36 25.57
C SER A 119 11.66 3.62 24.71
N ILE A 120 12.46 4.64 25.04
CA ILE A 120 12.57 5.86 24.23
C ILE A 120 13.35 5.57 22.95
N GLU A 121 14.42 4.77 23.01
CA GLU A 121 15.15 4.32 21.81
C GLU A 121 14.27 3.44 20.90
N ARG A 122 13.43 2.59 21.50
CA ARG A 122 12.37 1.87 20.75
C ARG A 122 11.42 2.85 20.07
N MET A 123 10.87 3.81 20.81
CA MET A 123 9.94 4.81 20.27
C MET A 123 10.57 5.65 19.15
N GLN A 124 11.84 6.02 19.25
CA GLN A 124 12.58 6.70 18.17
C GLN A 124 12.61 5.84 16.90
N THR A 125 12.86 4.54 17.06
CA THR A 125 12.95 3.61 15.93
C THR A 125 11.57 3.33 15.32
N VAL A 126 10.52 3.20 16.15
CA VAL A 126 9.12 3.09 15.68
C VAL A 126 8.67 4.36 14.96
N ALA A 127 9.05 5.54 15.47
CA ALA A 127 8.79 6.81 14.79
C ALA A 127 9.49 6.90 13.42
N ALA A 128 10.73 6.42 13.35
CA ALA A 128 11.45 6.32 12.08
C ALA A 128 10.76 5.37 11.10
N PHE A 129 10.28 4.22 11.58
CA PHE A 129 9.52 3.27 10.78
C PHE A 129 8.23 3.91 10.23
N ALA A 130 7.43 4.56 11.08
CA ALA A 130 6.17 5.18 10.68
C ALA A 130 6.33 6.23 9.57
N VAL A 131 7.39 7.06 9.62
CA VAL A 131 7.69 8.01 8.53
C VAL A 131 8.24 7.30 7.30
N SER A 132 9.13 6.32 7.47
CA SER A 132 9.72 5.58 6.35
C SER A 132 8.67 4.79 5.54
N ALA A 133 7.60 4.33 6.19
CA ALA A 133 6.51 3.59 5.55
C ALA A 133 5.78 4.43 4.50
N VAL A 134 5.75 5.75 4.66
CA VAL A 134 5.11 6.68 3.72
C VAL A 134 6.11 7.45 2.84
N ALA A 135 7.40 7.09 2.89
CA ALA A 135 8.44 7.81 2.16
C ALA A 135 8.42 7.54 0.64
N SER A 136 8.03 6.33 0.23
CA SER A 136 8.06 5.91 -1.17
C SER A 136 7.10 6.71 -2.07
N GLN A 137 6.18 7.48 -1.49
CA GLN A 137 5.14 8.22 -2.20
C GLN A 137 5.64 9.44 -2.99
N TRP A 138 6.84 9.95 -2.68
CA TRP A 138 7.41 11.11 -3.38
C TRP A 138 7.54 10.83 -4.89
N ASP A 139 7.21 11.76 -5.78
CA ASP A 139 7.12 11.57 -7.25
C ASP A 139 6.26 10.38 -7.76
N ARG A 140 5.55 9.64 -6.90
CA ARG A 140 4.66 8.53 -7.27
C ARG A 140 3.24 9.04 -7.52
N THR A 141 3.10 9.92 -8.52
CA THR A 141 1.81 10.56 -8.88
C THR A 141 0.82 9.64 -9.58
N GLY A 142 1.20 8.37 -9.84
CA GLY A 142 0.29 7.35 -10.35
C GLY A 142 -0.68 6.86 -9.29
N LYS A 143 -1.95 6.73 -9.68
CA LYS A 143 -2.99 6.13 -8.84
C LYS A 143 -2.84 4.60 -8.88
N PRO A 144 -2.67 3.90 -7.74
CA PRO A 144 -2.73 2.44 -7.77
C PRO A 144 -4.14 1.97 -8.20
N PHE A 145 -4.24 0.77 -8.77
CA PHE A 145 -5.53 0.19 -9.11
C PHE A 145 -6.38 0.03 -7.85
N ASN A 146 -7.65 0.41 -7.95
CA ASN A 146 -8.61 0.17 -6.87
C ASN A 146 -8.83 -1.35 -6.80
N PRO A 147 -8.55 -2.00 -5.65
CA PRO A 147 -8.70 -3.45 -5.55
C PRO A 147 -10.17 -3.85 -5.73
N LEU A 148 -10.39 -5.01 -6.35
CA LEU A 148 -11.72 -5.61 -6.40
C LEU A 148 -12.11 -6.11 -5.00
N LEU A 149 -13.40 -6.15 -4.67
CA LEU A 149 -13.88 -6.73 -3.41
C LEU A 149 -13.44 -8.21 -3.32
N GLY A 150 -12.73 -8.56 -2.26
CA GLY A 150 -12.14 -9.89 -2.09
C GLY A 150 -10.82 -10.12 -2.82
N GLU A 151 -10.28 -9.11 -3.52
CA GLU A 151 -8.91 -9.18 -4.01
C GLU A 151 -7.96 -9.35 -2.83
N THR A 152 -6.93 -10.17 -3.01
CA THR A 152 -5.91 -10.44 -1.99
C THR A 152 -4.53 -10.08 -2.52
N TYR A 153 -3.58 -9.90 -1.61
CA TYR A 153 -2.17 -9.86 -1.97
C TYR A 153 -1.34 -10.45 -0.83
N GLU A 154 -0.49 -11.43 -1.17
CA GLU A 154 0.50 -11.98 -0.25
C GLU A 154 1.93 -11.58 -0.63
N LEU A 155 2.77 -11.42 0.40
CA LEU A 155 4.18 -11.08 0.25
C LEU A 155 5.01 -11.75 1.34
N THR A 156 5.93 -12.63 0.95
CA THR A 156 6.95 -13.16 1.86
C THR A 156 8.32 -12.65 1.41
N ARG A 157 9.07 -12.05 2.35
CA ARG A 157 10.44 -11.57 2.17
C ARG A 157 11.31 -12.22 3.23
N GLU A 158 11.79 -13.42 2.94
CA GLU A 158 12.62 -14.21 3.87
C GLU A 158 13.89 -13.45 4.29
N GLU A 159 14.50 -12.74 3.34
CA GLU A 159 15.68 -11.90 3.56
C GLU A 159 15.42 -10.69 4.47
N GLN A 160 14.16 -10.26 4.58
CA GLN A 160 13.71 -9.19 5.48
C GLN A 160 12.95 -9.74 6.70
N GLY A 161 12.80 -11.06 6.83
CA GLY A 161 12.25 -11.73 8.00
C GLY A 161 10.75 -11.51 8.24
N PHE A 162 9.93 -11.29 7.21
CA PHE A 162 8.48 -11.12 7.37
C PHE A 162 7.64 -11.81 6.29
N ARG A 163 6.37 -12.05 6.63
CA ARG A 163 5.30 -12.38 5.68
C ARG A 163 4.08 -11.49 5.92
N LEU A 164 3.41 -11.11 4.84
CA LEU A 164 2.27 -10.21 4.80
C LEU A 164 1.12 -10.85 4.00
N ILE A 165 -0.09 -10.68 4.50
CA ILE A 165 -1.34 -10.91 3.77
C ILE A 165 -2.19 -9.65 3.81
N SER A 166 -2.89 -9.36 2.72
CA SER A 166 -3.85 -8.26 2.63
C SER A 166 -5.07 -8.67 1.81
N GLU A 167 -6.22 -8.07 2.14
CA GLU A 167 -7.51 -8.32 1.49
C GLU A 167 -8.28 -7.01 1.35
N GLN A 168 -8.95 -6.82 0.21
CA GLN A 168 -9.97 -5.80 0.06
C GLN A 168 -11.27 -6.25 0.74
N VAL A 169 -11.42 -5.85 2.00
CA VAL A 169 -12.50 -6.29 2.89
C VAL A 169 -13.82 -5.57 2.64
N SER A 170 -13.77 -4.37 2.05
CA SER A 170 -14.95 -3.61 1.66
C SER A 170 -14.68 -2.78 0.40
N HIS A 171 -15.71 -2.55 -0.41
CA HIS A 171 -15.63 -1.68 -1.60
C HIS A 171 -16.39 -0.37 -1.41
N HIS A 172 -17.40 -0.35 -0.54
CA HIS A 172 -18.25 0.80 -0.24
C HIS A 172 -18.43 0.95 1.27
N PRO A 173 -17.58 1.71 1.97
CA PRO A 173 -16.37 2.40 1.46
C PRO A 173 -15.22 1.42 1.11
N PRO A 174 -14.22 1.83 0.30
CA PRO A 174 -13.10 0.98 -0.06
C PRO A 174 -12.13 0.83 1.13
N ILE A 175 -12.13 -0.34 1.76
CA ILE A 175 -11.27 -0.66 2.90
C ILE A 175 -10.35 -1.82 2.52
N SER A 176 -9.05 -1.60 2.68
CA SER A 176 -8.01 -2.63 2.53
C SER A 176 -7.44 -2.97 3.90
N ALA A 177 -7.54 -4.25 4.30
CA ALA A 177 -6.94 -4.74 5.55
C ALA A 177 -5.61 -5.43 5.24
N PHE A 178 -4.63 -5.31 6.13
CA PHE A 178 -3.35 -5.99 6.02
C PHE A 178 -2.88 -6.52 7.37
N HIS A 179 -2.14 -7.62 7.33
CA HIS A 179 -1.53 -8.23 8.48
C HIS A 179 -0.15 -8.77 8.10
N THR A 180 0.86 -8.35 8.85
CA THR A 180 2.25 -8.75 8.67
C THR A 180 2.75 -9.37 9.97
N GLU A 181 3.42 -10.49 9.86
CA GLU A 181 4.07 -11.14 10.98
C GLU A 181 5.55 -11.41 10.67
N SER A 182 6.37 -11.29 11.70
CA SER A 182 7.76 -11.68 11.65
C SER A 182 7.90 -13.19 11.50
N LEU A 183 8.81 -13.65 10.65
CA LEU A 183 9.09 -15.09 10.49
C LEU A 183 9.69 -15.72 11.76
N THR A 184 10.32 -14.91 12.63
CA THR A 184 10.85 -15.33 13.93
C THR A 184 9.84 -15.12 15.07
N GLY A 185 8.69 -14.52 14.79
CA GLY A 185 7.67 -14.21 15.80
C GLY A 185 8.00 -13.01 16.69
N ASP A 186 8.93 -12.14 16.29
CA ASP A 186 9.35 -10.98 17.10
C ASP A 186 8.36 -9.82 17.12
N PHE A 187 7.60 -9.64 16.04
CA PHE A 187 6.63 -8.56 15.89
C PHE A 187 5.43 -8.97 15.03
N VAL A 188 4.33 -8.22 15.21
CA VAL A 188 3.17 -8.20 14.31
C VAL A 188 2.87 -6.76 13.94
N PHE A 189 2.58 -6.50 12.67
CA PHE A 189 2.24 -5.18 12.15
C PHE A 189 0.97 -5.29 11.31
N HIS A 190 -0.08 -4.57 11.68
CA HIS A 190 -1.39 -4.72 11.05
C HIS A 190 -2.20 -3.43 11.08
N GLY A 191 -3.27 -3.42 10.30
CA GLY A 191 -4.23 -2.34 10.29
C GLY A 191 -5.16 -2.44 9.08
N SER A 192 -6.02 -1.43 8.96
CA SER A 192 -6.89 -1.27 7.81
C SER A 192 -6.86 0.18 7.32
N ILE A 193 -6.95 0.38 6.00
CA ILE A 193 -6.88 1.70 5.38
C ILE A 193 -8.11 1.94 4.52
N TYR A 194 -8.80 3.03 4.82
CA TYR A 194 -9.82 3.65 3.98
C TYR A 194 -9.30 5.02 3.49
N PRO A 195 -8.85 5.15 2.23
CA PRO A 195 -8.42 6.43 1.69
C PRO A 195 -9.64 7.29 1.32
N LYS A 196 -10.10 8.14 2.24
CA LYS A 196 -11.21 9.07 1.96
C LYS A 196 -10.70 10.23 1.11
N LEU A 197 -11.19 10.33 -0.12
CA LEU A 197 -10.79 11.36 -1.08
C LEU A 197 -11.66 12.62 -0.96
N LYS A 198 -11.04 13.80 -1.05
CA LYS A 198 -11.69 15.11 -1.16
C LYS A 198 -11.04 15.91 -2.29
N PHE A 199 -11.86 16.53 -3.13
CA PHE A 199 -11.39 17.39 -4.21
C PHE A 199 -11.50 18.87 -3.80
N TRP A 200 -10.38 19.58 -3.90
CA TRP A 200 -10.22 21.00 -3.52
C TRP A 200 -9.98 21.89 -4.74
N GLY A 201 -10.63 21.61 -5.87
CA GLY A 201 -10.51 22.41 -7.08
C GLY A 201 -9.25 22.12 -7.89
N LYS A 202 -8.05 22.40 -7.37
CA LYS A 202 -6.77 22.09 -8.07
C LYS A 202 -6.04 20.87 -7.51
N SER A 203 -6.49 20.36 -6.37
CA SER A 203 -5.82 19.28 -5.65
C SER A 203 -6.80 18.21 -5.19
N VAL A 204 -6.31 16.99 -5.03
CA VAL A 204 -7.04 15.87 -4.40
C VAL A 204 -6.32 15.50 -3.12
N GLU A 205 -7.03 15.60 -2.00
CA GLU A 205 -6.58 15.17 -0.69
C GLU A 205 -7.11 13.78 -0.39
N ALA A 206 -6.23 12.89 0.05
CA ALA A 206 -6.54 11.58 0.56
C ALA A 206 -6.27 11.55 2.07
N GLU A 207 -7.32 11.30 2.84
CA GLU A 207 -7.26 11.04 4.28
C GLU A 207 -7.20 9.52 4.49
N PRO A 208 -6.04 8.93 4.87
CA PRO A 208 -5.92 7.51 5.11
C PRO A 208 -6.51 7.16 6.48
N LYS A 209 -7.81 6.86 6.51
CA LYS A 209 -8.52 6.49 7.73
C LYS A 209 -8.20 5.06 8.14
N GLY A 210 -7.93 4.89 9.42
CA GLY A 210 -7.72 3.59 10.05
C GLY A 210 -6.52 3.59 10.98
N THR A 211 -6.55 2.69 11.95
CA THR A 211 -5.49 2.57 12.96
C THR A 211 -4.43 1.61 12.45
N ILE A 212 -3.17 2.05 12.51
CA ILE A 212 -2.01 1.21 12.30
C ILE A 212 -1.56 0.71 13.67
N THR A 213 -1.28 -0.58 13.79
CA THR A 213 -0.85 -1.24 15.02
C THR A 213 0.45 -2.00 14.80
N LEU A 214 1.44 -1.76 15.66
CA LEU A 214 2.69 -2.51 15.73
C LEU A 214 2.83 -3.12 17.12
N GLU A 215 2.99 -4.43 17.19
CA GLU A 215 3.19 -5.19 18.41
C GLU A 215 4.61 -5.73 18.45
N LEU A 216 5.36 -5.44 19.53
CA LEU A 216 6.71 -5.97 19.78
C LEU A 216 6.63 -7.01 20.88
N HIS A 217 6.62 -8.29 20.51
CA HIS A 217 6.27 -9.39 21.41
C HIS A 217 7.25 -9.55 22.58
N LYS A 218 8.56 -9.42 22.31
CA LYS A 218 9.62 -9.53 23.33
C LYS A 218 9.41 -8.54 24.49
N HIS A 219 8.91 -7.34 24.18
CA HIS A 219 8.71 -6.27 25.16
C HIS A 219 7.28 -6.24 25.71
N LYS A 220 6.34 -6.98 25.11
CA LYS A 220 4.90 -6.90 25.39
C LYS A 220 4.38 -5.47 25.23
N GLU A 221 4.82 -4.81 24.16
CA GLU A 221 4.49 -3.44 23.83
C GLU A 221 3.68 -3.38 22.54
N ALA A 222 2.73 -2.46 22.51
CA ALA A 222 1.97 -2.14 21.31
C ALA A 222 1.99 -0.64 21.05
N TYR A 223 2.15 -0.29 19.79
CA TYR A 223 2.19 1.07 19.29
C TYR A 223 1.05 1.27 18.31
N THR A 224 0.31 2.37 18.45
CA THR A 224 -0.72 2.72 17.48
C THR A 224 -0.57 4.13 16.97
N TRP A 225 -0.87 4.34 15.68
CA TRP A 225 -0.92 5.66 15.05
C TRP A 225 -1.89 5.67 13.86
N THR A 226 -2.07 6.85 13.28
CA THR A 226 -2.74 7.06 11.99
C THR A 226 -1.77 7.73 11.03
N ASN A 227 -1.87 7.43 9.73
CA ASN A 227 -0.99 8.02 8.72
C ASN A 227 -1.33 9.49 8.44
N PRO A 228 -0.38 10.29 7.93
CA PRO A 228 -0.62 11.68 7.56
C PRO A 228 -1.55 11.78 6.34
N PHE A 229 -2.12 12.96 6.11
CA PHE A 229 -2.83 13.26 4.86
C PHE A 229 -1.86 13.21 3.68
N CYS A 230 -2.34 12.78 2.53
CA CYS A 230 -1.62 12.83 1.27
C CYS A 230 -2.39 13.75 0.30
N CYS A 231 -1.71 14.69 -0.35
CA CYS A 231 -2.33 15.60 -1.29
C CYS A 231 -1.60 15.56 -2.63
N VAL A 232 -2.36 15.33 -3.70
CA VAL A 232 -1.88 15.43 -5.08
C VAL A 232 -2.32 16.80 -5.59
N HIS A 233 -1.35 17.65 -5.89
CA HIS A 233 -1.58 19.00 -6.41
C HIS A 233 -1.55 19.04 -7.92
N ASN A 234 -2.07 20.12 -8.49
CA ASN A 234 -2.06 20.41 -9.93
C ASN A 234 -2.77 19.34 -10.78
N ILE A 235 -3.86 18.77 -10.26
CA ILE A 235 -4.57 17.71 -10.98
C ILE A 235 -5.29 18.19 -12.25
N ILE A 236 -5.48 19.49 -12.43
CA ILE A 236 -6.11 20.07 -13.63
C ILE A 236 -5.06 20.57 -14.63
N LEU A 237 -4.10 21.38 -14.15
CA LEU A 237 -3.11 22.07 -14.94
C LEU A 237 -1.80 22.18 -14.16
N GLY A 238 -0.67 22.02 -14.85
CA GLY A 238 0.66 22.06 -14.26
C GLY A 238 1.25 20.68 -14.00
N LYS A 239 2.46 20.66 -13.44
CA LYS A 239 3.14 19.41 -13.06
C LYS A 239 2.50 18.85 -11.78
N LEU A 240 2.03 17.61 -11.83
CA LEU A 240 1.56 16.88 -10.65
C LEU A 240 2.69 16.72 -9.62
N TRP A 241 2.40 16.99 -8.35
CA TRP A 241 3.31 16.72 -7.25
C TRP A 241 2.55 16.28 -6.00
N ILE A 242 3.25 15.56 -5.12
CA ILE A 242 2.67 14.98 -3.91
C ILE A 242 3.21 15.69 -2.68
N GLU A 243 2.31 15.94 -1.76
CA GLU A 243 2.61 16.45 -0.43
C GLU A 243 2.04 15.50 0.64
N GLN A 244 2.71 15.41 1.78
CA GLN A 244 2.15 14.83 2.98
C GLN A 244 2.20 15.81 4.13
N TYR A 245 1.09 15.93 4.86
CA TYR A 245 0.97 16.86 5.98
C TYR A 245 0.02 16.32 7.07
N GLY A 246 0.03 16.99 8.22
CA GLY A 246 -0.81 16.64 9.37
C GLY A 246 0.00 16.18 10.58
N THR A 247 -0.71 15.80 11.64
CA THR A 247 -0.07 15.35 12.89
C THR A 247 -0.26 13.85 13.03
N VAL A 248 0.86 13.14 13.16
CA VAL A 248 0.91 11.71 13.48
C VAL A 248 1.26 11.57 14.96
N GLU A 249 0.39 10.93 15.73
CA GLU A 249 0.65 10.59 17.12
C GLU A 249 0.86 9.08 17.27
N ILE A 250 2.04 8.68 17.74
CA ILE A 250 2.37 7.29 18.02
C ILE A 250 2.32 7.10 19.53
N VAL A 251 1.46 6.20 19.99
CA VAL A 251 1.25 5.93 21.42
C VAL A 251 1.78 4.54 21.74
N ASN A 252 2.68 4.42 22.72
CA ASN A 252 3.04 3.14 23.32
C ASN A 252 2.07 2.86 24.47
N HIS A 253 1.22 1.84 24.30
CA HIS A 253 0.17 1.51 25.25
C HIS A 253 0.68 0.87 26.54
N SER A 254 1.89 0.31 26.52
CA SER A 254 2.49 -0.35 27.69
C SER A 254 3.24 0.63 28.59
N THR A 255 4.01 1.57 28.01
CA THR A 255 4.80 2.55 28.79
C THR A 255 4.07 3.88 29.00
N GLY A 256 3.10 4.20 28.14
CA GLY A 256 2.41 5.50 28.12
C GLY A 256 3.23 6.62 27.46
N GLU A 257 4.35 6.30 26.83
CA GLU A 257 5.12 7.24 26.01
C GLU A 257 4.37 7.61 24.75
N LYS A 258 4.59 8.84 24.28
CA LYS A 258 3.97 9.36 23.06
C LYS A 258 5.00 10.05 22.17
N CYS A 259 5.04 9.70 20.89
CA CYS A 259 5.70 10.49 19.86
C CYS A 259 4.66 11.35 19.14
N VAL A 260 4.94 12.64 18.97
CA VAL A 260 4.13 13.55 18.14
C VAL A 260 4.98 14.02 16.98
N LEU A 261 4.58 13.71 15.75
CA LEU A 261 5.25 14.09 14.51
C LEU A 261 4.34 15.02 13.71
N ASN A 262 4.85 16.19 13.35
CA ASN A 262 4.13 17.16 12.52
C ASN A 262 4.75 17.14 11.12
N PHE A 263 4.01 16.59 10.17
CA PHE A 263 4.29 16.72 8.75
C PHE A 263 3.83 18.11 8.33
N LYS A 264 4.81 18.98 8.03
CA LYS A 264 4.55 20.38 7.75
C LYS A 264 3.98 20.52 6.34
N PRO A 265 2.90 21.28 6.16
CA PRO A 265 2.54 21.71 4.83
C PRO A 265 3.62 22.66 4.30
N CYS A 266 3.77 22.69 2.98
CA CYS A 266 4.70 23.46 2.17
C CYS A 266 4.73 24.94 2.61
N GLY A 267 3.56 25.48 2.95
CA GLY A 267 3.38 26.86 3.41
C GLY A 267 3.70 27.89 2.32
N MET A 268 3.58 29.17 2.67
CA MET A 268 3.96 30.26 1.76
C MET A 268 5.47 30.20 1.48
N PHE A 269 5.87 30.28 0.21
CA PHE A 269 7.26 30.19 -0.27
C PHE A 269 7.95 28.83 -0.10
N GLY A 270 7.22 27.77 0.21
CA GLY A 270 7.72 26.38 0.18
C GLY A 270 8.77 25.98 1.22
N LYS A 271 9.08 26.84 2.21
CA LYS A 271 10.16 26.65 3.21
C LYS A 271 10.05 25.41 4.09
N GLU A 272 8.85 24.84 4.17
CA GLU A 272 8.55 23.72 5.05
C GLU A 272 8.25 22.45 4.25
N LEU A 273 8.45 22.47 2.92
CA LEU A 273 8.13 21.37 2.04
C LEU A 273 8.82 20.07 2.51
N HIS A 274 7.99 19.06 2.74
CA HIS A 274 8.33 17.72 3.23
C HIS A 274 8.92 17.63 4.63
N ARG A 275 9.01 18.75 5.36
CA ARG A 275 9.61 18.75 6.69
C ARG A 275 8.74 17.99 7.67
N VAL A 276 9.38 17.16 8.48
CA VAL A 276 8.77 16.49 9.64
C VAL A 276 9.47 17.00 10.89
N GLU A 277 8.71 17.52 11.85
CA GLU A 277 9.23 17.93 13.15
C GLU A 277 8.34 17.42 14.29
N GLY A 278 8.97 16.94 15.36
CA GLY A 278 8.26 16.30 16.44
C GLY A 278 9.09 16.12 17.70
N TYR A 279 8.53 15.39 18.64
CA TYR A 279 9.19 15.05 19.89
C TYR A 279 8.60 13.78 20.48
N ILE A 280 9.41 13.08 21.28
CA ILE A 280 8.95 12.00 22.14
C ILE A 280 8.84 12.53 23.56
N GLN A 281 7.73 12.20 24.21
CA GLN A 281 7.48 12.51 25.60
C GLN A 281 7.20 11.23 26.40
N ASP A 282 7.62 11.24 27.67
CA ASP A 282 7.26 10.19 28.61
C ASP A 282 5.82 10.37 29.13
N LYS A 283 5.36 9.42 29.96
CA LYS A 283 4.04 9.45 30.59
C LYS A 283 3.79 10.71 31.44
N SER A 284 4.84 11.38 31.91
CA SER A 284 4.77 12.65 32.66
C SER A 284 4.74 13.87 31.74
N LYS A 285 4.62 13.67 30.42
CA LYS A 285 4.67 14.70 29.36
C LYS A 285 6.01 15.43 29.29
N LYS A 286 7.08 14.89 29.87
CA LYS A 286 8.41 15.47 29.74
C LYS A 286 9.01 15.04 28.40
N LYS A 287 9.44 16.03 27.60
CA LYS A 287 10.13 15.78 26.33
C LYS A 287 11.47 15.10 26.59
N ARG A 288 11.67 13.96 25.94
CA ARG A 288 12.90 13.14 26.05
C ARG A 288 13.81 13.35 24.85
N CYS A 289 13.25 13.51 23.65
CA CYS A 289 14.01 13.85 22.45
C CYS A 289 13.16 14.65 21.47
N VAL A 290 13.82 15.41 20.60
CA VAL A 290 13.23 16.05 19.43
C VAL A 290 13.56 15.19 18.22
N ILE A 291 12.57 14.99 17.36
CA ILE A 291 12.71 14.31 16.08
C ILE A 291 12.52 15.33 14.96
N TYR A 292 13.39 15.35 13.97
CA TYR A 292 13.28 16.27 12.85
C TYR A 292 13.88 15.70 11.56
N GLY A 293 13.44 16.16 10.40
CA GLY A 293 13.93 15.69 9.11
C GLY A 293 13.00 16.07 7.96
N LYS A 294 13.12 15.32 6.86
CA LYS A 294 12.20 15.37 5.72
C LYS A 294 11.78 13.94 5.38
N TRP A 295 10.48 13.71 5.21
CA TRP A 295 9.96 12.36 4.91
C TRP A 295 10.43 11.83 3.54
N THR A 296 10.95 12.70 2.68
CA THR A 296 11.57 12.35 1.39
C THR A 296 13.06 12.07 1.45
N GLU A 297 13.72 12.25 2.60
CA GLU A 297 15.18 12.19 2.71
C GLU A 297 15.67 11.38 3.93
N CYS A 298 15.38 11.87 5.15
CA CYS A 298 15.96 11.32 6.37
C CYS A 298 15.26 11.83 7.65
N MET A 299 15.54 11.16 8.77
CA MET A 299 15.11 11.54 10.11
C MET A 299 16.26 11.50 11.10
N TRP A 300 16.29 12.49 11.97
CA TRP A 300 17.26 12.68 13.03
C TRP A 300 16.57 12.80 14.38
N SER A 301 17.29 12.44 15.44
CA SER A 301 16.90 12.72 16.82
C SER A 301 18.01 13.46 17.56
N VAL A 302 17.61 14.35 18.46
CA VAL A 302 18.54 15.15 19.27
C VAL A 302 17.94 15.47 20.62
N ASP A 303 18.79 15.78 21.60
CA ASP A 303 18.36 16.27 22.91
C ASP A 303 17.54 17.57 22.76
N PRO A 304 16.42 17.73 23.50
CA PRO A 304 15.57 18.91 23.37
C PRO A 304 16.26 20.23 23.70
N GLN A 305 17.18 20.25 24.67
CA GLN A 305 17.89 21.48 25.06
C GLN A 305 18.86 21.92 23.97
N VAL A 306 19.56 20.96 23.36
CA VAL A 306 20.47 21.20 22.24
C VAL A 306 19.69 21.76 21.03
N TYR A 307 18.54 21.16 20.72
CA TYR A 307 17.68 21.63 19.63
C TYR A 307 17.18 23.07 19.84
N GLU A 308 16.71 23.38 21.05
CA GLU A 308 16.22 24.72 21.37
C GLU A 308 17.33 25.78 21.33
N ALA A 309 18.53 25.45 21.80
CA ALA A 309 19.70 26.32 21.70
C ALA A 309 20.05 26.61 20.23
N HIS A 310 20.08 25.58 19.38
CA HIS A 310 20.34 25.72 17.94
C HIS A 310 19.29 26.60 17.24
N ARG A 311 17.99 26.35 17.48
CA ARG A 311 16.91 27.15 16.89
C ARG A 311 16.95 28.62 17.30
N LYS A 312 17.39 28.93 18.53
CA LYS A 312 17.56 30.32 19.00
C LYS A 312 18.75 30.99 18.32
N PHE A 313 19.84 30.25 18.10
CA PHE A 313 21.02 30.75 17.39
C PHE A 313 20.70 31.10 15.93
N GLU A 314 20.03 30.19 15.20
CA GLU A 314 19.65 30.46 13.80
C GLU A 314 18.74 31.68 13.67
N LYS A 315 17.71 31.80 14.52
CA LYS A 315 16.83 32.97 14.53
C LYS A 315 17.58 34.28 14.76
N LYS A 316 18.58 34.30 15.66
CA LYS A 316 19.44 35.49 15.88
C LYS A 316 20.28 35.81 14.64
N GLY A 317 20.90 34.79 14.04
CA GLY A 317 21.67 34.94 12.80
C GLY A 317 20.83 35.51 11.65
N THR A 318 19.60 35.03 11.46
CA THR A 318 18.69 35.54 10.41
C THR A 318 18.23 36.99 10.66
N THR A 319 18.18 37.41 11.93
CA THR A 319 17.76 38.79 12.29
C THR A 319 18.86 39.81 11.92
N ASP A 320 20.13 39.42 12.06
CA ASP A 320 21.27 40.24 11.63
C ASP A 320 21.40 40.30 10.09
N THR A 321 21.09 39.22 9.37
CA THR A 321 21.12 39.23 7.89
C THR A 321 19.96 40.01 7.27
N ARG A 322 18.79 40.07 7.93
CA ARG A 322 17.64 40.86 7.46
C ARG A 322 17.90 42.36 7.46
N LYS A 323 18.82 42.87 8.29
CA LYS A 323 19.25 44.28 8.26
C LYS A 323 20.16 44.64 7.08
N GLN A 324 20.72 43.65 6.38
CA GLN A 324 21.61 43.87 5.22
C GLN A 324 20.95 43.57 3.87
N LYS A 325 19.76 42.94 3.84
CA LYS A 325 19.12 42.49 2.59
C LYS A 325 17.73 43.10 2.41
N GLN A 326 17.62 44.41 2.63
CA GLN A 326 16.38 45.17 2.51
C GLN A 326 16.36 46.14 1.30
N GLU A 327 17.30 46.00 0.35
CA GLU A 327 17.35 46.85 -0.86
C GLU A 327 17.24 46.12 -2.20
N GLU A 328 17.20 44.78 -2.26
CA GLU A 328 16.95 44.09 -3.52
C GLU A 328 16.05 42.88 -3.29
N THR A 329 14.78 43.01 -3.70
CA THR A 329 13.93 42.04 -4.42
C THR A 329 12.46 42.32 -4.08
N GLU A 330 11.92 43.44 -4.57
CA GLU A 330 10.48 43.57 -4.81
C GLU A 330 10.24 43.29 -6.30
N ALA A 331 9.55 42.18 -6.56
CA ALA A 331 8.87 41.77 -7.81
C ALA A 331 9.21 40.32 -8.18
N ILE A 332 8.50 39.37 -7.57
CA ILE A 332 8.18 38.09 -8.23
C ILE A 332 6.69 37.87 -8.02
N ASN A 333 5.96 37.83 -9.13
CA ASN A 333 4.53 37.52 -9.16
C ASN A 333 4.30 36.12 -8.60
N GLU A 334 3.32 35.99 -7.71
CA GLU A 334 2.84 34.71 -7.17
C GLU A 334 2.03 33.97 -8.24
N ASP A 335 2.69 33.17 -9.08
CA ASP A 335 1.99 32.05 -9.74
C ASP A 335 1.94 30.88 -8.76
N ALA A 336 0.83 30.79 -8.02
CA ALA A 336 0.56 29.75 -7.03
C ALA A 336 0.40 28.32 -7.62
N ASP A 337 0.65 28.14 -8.92
CA ASP A 337 0.43 26.90 -9.67
C ASP A 337 1.72 26.11 -9.98
N GLU A 338 2.91 26.65 -9.67
CA GLU A 338 4.18 25.93 -9.84
C GLU A 338 4.67 25.26 -8.55
N MET A 339 5.24 24.05 -8.69
CA MET A 339 5.87 23.34 -7.57
C MET A 339 7.08 24.17 -7.09
N PRO A 340 7.18 24.48 -5.78
CA PRO A 340 8.32 25.24 -5.27
C PRO A 340 9.63 24.50 -5.53
N GLU A 341 10.70 25.23 -5.80
CA GLU A 341 12.03 24.64 -6.03
C GLU A 341 12.44 23.74 -4.84
N VAL A 342 13.04 22.59 -5.17
CA VAL A 342 13.48 21.60 -4.19
C VAL A 342 14.53 22.23 -3.29
N GLN A 343 14.17 22.40 -2.02
CA GLN A 343 15.03 23.06 -1.04
C GLN A 343 16.18 22.17 -0.57
N GLU A 344 17.27 22.81 -0.17
CA GLU A 344 18.47 22.16 0.42
C GLU A 344 18.10 21.13 1.50
N THR A 345 18.90 20.07 1.58
CA THR A 345 18.77 19.01 2.58
C THR A 345 18.72 19.59 4.00
N VAL A 346 18.01 18.93 4.91
CA VAL A 346 17.86 19.42 6.30
C VAL A 346 19.23 19.66 6.96
N ALA A 347 19.46 20.87 7.46
CA ALA A 347 20.65 21.19 8.25
C ALA A 347 20.70 20.33 9.53
N VAL A 348 21.78 19.59 9.71
CA VAL A 348 21.93 18.66 10.84
C VAL A 348 22.38 19.44 12.06
N VAL A 349 21.58 19.42 13.12
CA VAL A 349 21.94 20.00 14.41
C VAL A 349 23.10 19.19 15.02
N PRO A 350 24.20 19.81 15.45
CA PRO A 350 25.30 19.09 16.09
C PRO A 350 24.85 18.24 17.27
N GLY A 351 25.36 17.01 17.37
CA GLY A 351 24.95 16.03 18.39
C GLY A 351 23.70 15.22 18.04
N SER A 352 23.15 15.37 16.83
CA SER A 352 22.03 14.56 16.37
C SER A 352 22.44 13.14 16.01
N THR A 353 21.53 12.18 16.26
CA THR A 353 21.64 10.78 15.89
C THR A 353 20.74 10.50 14.68
N LEU A 354 21.29 9.86 13.64
CA LEU A 354 20.51 9.46 12.47
C LEU A 354 19.60 8.28 12.83
N LEU A 355 18.30 8.44 12.59
CA LEU A 355 17.31 7.38 12.82
C LEU A 355 17.02 6.59 11.54
N TRP A 356 16.84 7.29 10.42
CA TRP A 356 16.51 6.71 9.13
C TRP A 356 16.97 7.62 7.99
N ARG A 357 17.28 7.01 6.84
CA ARG A 357 17.57 7.68 5.57
C ARG A 357 16.94 6.87 4.44
N ILE A 358 16.31 7.55 3.49
CA ILE A 358 15.71 6.93 2.32
C ILE A 358 16.80 6.28 1.45
N SER A 359 16.48 5.12 0.87
CA SER A 359 17.32 4.53 -0.17
C SER A 359 17.19 5.32 -1.47
N SER A 360 18.30 5.55 -2.16
CA SER A 360 18.26 6.15 -3.49
C SER A 360 17.47 5.27 -4.44
N ARG A 361 16.62 5.89 -5.25
CA ARG A 361 15.90 5.19 -6.31
C ARG A 361 16.87 4.71 -7.39
N PRO A 362 16.53 3.62 -8.11
CA PRO A 362 17.26 3.21 -9.30
C PRO A 362 17.34 4.36 -10.31
N ALA A 363 18.44 4.44 -11.08
CA ALA A 363 18.64 5.52 -12.05
C ALA A 363 17.50 5.59 -13.10
N HIS A 364 16.97 4.43 -13.51
CA HIS A 364 15.86 4.29 -14.46
C HIS A 364 14.47 4.34 -13.79
N SER A 365 14.39 4.71 -12.52
CA SER A 365 13.11 4.78 -11.77
C SER A 365 12.09 5.70 -12.44
N ALA A 366 12.53 6.82 -13.04
CA ALA A 366 11.64 7.76 -13.74
C ALA A 366 10.93 7.13 -14.95
N GLU A 367 11.58 6.17 -15.61
CA GLU A 367 10.98 5.39 -16.70
C GLU A 367 10.05 4.29 -16.17
N MET A 368 10.09 3.99 -14.88
CA MET A 368 9.37 2.89 -14.23
C MET A 368 8.44 3.42 -13.15
N TYR A 369 7.62 4.42 -13.50
CA TYR A 369 6.60 5.01 -12.61
C TYR A 369 7.16 5.61 -11.30
N ASN A 370 8.45 5.95 -11.24
CA ASN A 370 9.15 6.35 -10.02
C ASN A 370 9.21 5.29 -8.90
N PHE A 371 9.17 4.01 -9.27
CA PHE A 371 9.19 2.90 -8.31
C PHE A 371 10.54 2.76 -7.58
N THR A 372 10.49 2.40 -6.30
CA THR A 372 11.66 1.89 -5.57
C THR A 372 11.97 0.46 -6.04
N ASN A 373 13.17 -0.06 -5.73
CA ASN A 373 13.48 -1.47 -5.96
C ASN A 373 12.48 -2.40 -5.27
N PHE A 374 12.02 -2.03 -4.07
CA PHE A 374 11.00 -2.78 -3.35
C PHE A 374 9.69 -2.83 -4.13
N ALA A 375 9.20 -1.67 -4.61
CA ALA A 375 7.98 -1.56 -5.38
C ALA A 375 8.04 -2.31 -6.72
N MET A 376 9.18 -2.26 -7.42
CA MET A 376 9.38 -3.02 -8.67
C MET A 376 9.16 -4.52 -8.44
N ALA A 377 9.60 -5.07 -7.31
CA ALA A 377 9.48 -6.50 -6.99
C ALA A 377 8.09 -6.95 -6.48
N LEU A 378 7.11 -6.05 -6.29
CA LEU A 378 5.84 -6.42 -5.66
C LEU A 378 4.94 -7.26 -6.56
N ASN A 379 4.91 -6.93 -7.85
CA ASN A 379 4.03 -7.56 -8.84
C ASN A 379 4.77 -8.56 -9.74
N GLU A 380 6.00 -8.92 -9.37
CA GLU A 380 6.75 -10.00 -10.00
C GLU A 380 6.02 -11.34 -9.80
N LEU A 381 5.85 -12.09 -10.90
CA LEU A 381 5.23 -13.41 -10.92
C LEU A 381 6.28 -14.42 -11.39
N GLU A 382 6.93 -15.10 -10.44
CA GLU A 382 7.98 -16.07 -10.73
C GLU A 382 7.40 -17.41 -11.23
N PRO A 383 8.18 -18.18 -12.01
CA PRO A 383 7.77 -19.52 -12.43
C PRO A 383 7.35 -20.39 -11.24
N GLY A 384 6.13 -20.95 -11.29
CA GLY A 384 5.58 -21.81 -10.25
C GLY A 384 4.72 -21.10 -9.21
N MET A 385 4.79 -19.76 -9.09
CA MET A 385 3.93 -19.01 -8.15
C MET A 385 2.44 -19.19 -8.46
N GLU A 386 2.06 -19.24 -9.74
CA GLU A 386 0.67 -19.44 -10.16
C GLU A 386 0.01 -20.70 -9.59
N GLY A 387 0.80 -21.73 -9.26
CA GLY A 387 0.31 -22.97 -8.68
C GLY A 387 0.01 -22.91 -7.18
N VAL A 388 0.52 -21.88 -6.49
CA VAL A 388 0.40 -21.69 -5.03
C VAL A 388 -0.43 -20.47 -4.64
N LEU A 389 -0.42 -19.43 -5.48
CA LEU A 389 -1.19 -18.21 -5.24
C LEU A 389 -2.69 -18.50 -5.18
N ALA A 390 -3.38 -17.78 -4.30
CA ALA A 390 -4.83 -17.66 -4.38
C ALA A 390 -5.24 -17.13 -5.77
N PRO A 391 -6.36 -17.60 -6.37
CA PRO A 391 -6.91 -17.00 -7.58
C PRO A 391 -7.22 -15.49 -7.45
N THR A 392 -7.35 -15.01 -6.21
CA THR A 392 -7.61 -13.60 -5.86
C THR A 392 -6.34 -12.77 -5.69
N ASP A 393 -5.14 -13.36 -5.77
CA ASP A 393 -3.89 -12.60 -5.66
C ASP A 393 -3.77 -11.61 -6.82
N CYS A 394 -3.51 -10.33 -6.51
CA CYS A 394 -3.54 -9.27 -7.51
C CYS A 394 -2.41 -9.38 -8.57
N ARG A 395 -1.40 -10.26 -8.39
CA ARG A 395 -0.44 -10.58 -9.46
C ARG A 395 -1.09 -11.27 -10.65
N LEU A 396 -2.23 -11.91 -10.43
CA LEU A 396 -3.04 -12.58 -11.45
C LEU A 396 -4.06 -11.65 -12.11
N ARG A 397 -4.11 -10.38 -11.70
CA ARG A 397 -5.10 -9.42 -12.21
C ARG A 397 -4.69 -8.94 -13.62
N PRO A 398 -5.50 -9.22 -14.66
CA PRO A 398 -5.06 -9.08 -16.06
C PRO A 398 -4.89 -7.62 -16.50
N ASP A 399 -5.69 -6.68 -15.99
CA ASP A 399 -5.56 -5.25 -16.29
C ASP A 399 -4.24 -4.66 -15.78
N ILE A 400 -3.84 -5.01 -14.55
CA ILE A 400 -2.55 -4.61 -13.98
C ILE A 400 -1.40 -5.21 -14.77
N ARG A 401 -1.48 -6.51 -15.11
CA ARG A 401 -0.44 -7.20 -15.87
C ARG A 401 -0.27 -6.63 -17.28
N ALA A 402 -1.37 -6.37 -17.98
CA ALA A 402 -1.35 -5.76 -19.29
C ALA A 402 -0.72 -4.37 -19.25
N MET A 403 -1.06 -3.54 -18.25
CA MET A 403 -0.45 -2.21 -18.07
C MET A 403 1.05 -2.32 -17.80
N GLU A 404 1.47 -3.22 -16.92
CA GLU A 404 2.88 -3.44 -16.59
C GLU A 404 3.73 -3.87 -17.80
N ASN A 405 3.11 -4.62 -18.72
CA ASN A 405 3.74 -5.10 -19.95
C ASN A 405 3.70 -4.10 -21.12
N GLY A 406 3.10 -2.92 -20.93
CA GLY A 406 3.02 -1.92 -21.99
C GLY A 406 1.78 -2.02 -22.89
N ASN A 407 0.79 -2.85 -22.55
CA ASN A 407 -0.41 -3.07 -23.36
C ASN A 407 -1.60 -2.23 -22.83
N MET A 408 -1.66 -0.94 -23.13
CA MET A 408 -2.71 -0.04 -22.58
C MET A 408 -4.13 -0.38 -23.04
N ASP A 409 -4.31 -0.76 -24.30
CA ASP A 409 -5.63 -1.07 -24.84
C ASP A 409 -6.21 -2.32 -24.16
N GLU A 410 -5.38 -3.35 -23.97
CA GLU A 410 -5.74 -4.55 -23.24
C GLU A 410 -6.03 -4.24 -21.77
N ALA A 411 -5.16 -3.45 -21.12
CA ALA A 411 -5.34 -3.04 -19.75
C ALA A 411 -6.66 -2.28 -19.54
N SER A 412 -7.01 -1.38 -20.46
CA SER A 412 -8.27 -0.62 -20.41
C SER A 412 -9.50 -1.53 -20.56
N ARG A 413 -9.48 -2.44 -21.55
CA ARG A 413 -10.58 -3.40 -21.76
C ARG A 413 -10.78 -4.33 -20.56
N GLU A 414 -9.68 -4.88 -20.03
CA GLU A 414 -9.74 -5.80 -18.89
C GLU A 414 -10.19 -5.09 -17.61
N LYS A 415 -9.79 -3.83 -17.42
CA LYS A 415 -10.27 -3.01 -16.30
C LYS A 415 -11.78 -2.82 -16.36
N GLU A 416 -12.31 -2.42 -17.52
CA GLU A 416 -13.76 -2.24 -17.72
C GLU A 416 -14.52 -3.54 -17.48
N ARG A 417 -14.04 -4.64 -18.07
CA ARG A 417 -14.62 -5.98 -17.89
C ARG A 417 -14.68 -6.40 -16.41
N LEU A 418 -13.60 -6.20 -15.66
CA LEU A 418 -13.53 -6.56 -14.23
C LEU A 418 -14.45 -5.67 -13.38
N GLU A 419 -14.49 -4.36 -13.64
CA GLU A 419 -15.37 -3.42 -12.93
C GLU A 419 -16.85 -3.72 -13.21
N GLU A 420 -17.22 -4.03 -14.46
CA GLU A 420 -18.57 -4.48 -14.83
C GLU A 420 -18.98 -5.77 -14.13
N LYS A 421 -18.09 -6.75 -14.14
CA LYS A 421 -18.31 -8.05 -13.49
C LYS A 421 -18.52 -7.90 -11.99
N GLN A 422 -17.75 -7.03 -11.33
CA GLN A 422 -17.94 -6.69 -9.93
C GLN A 422 -19.29 -6.01 -9.67
N ARG A 423 -19.69 -5.06 -10.53
CA ARG A 423 -20.99 -4.39 -10.44
C ARG A 423 -22.14 -5.38 -10.59
N ALA A 424 -22.06 -6.29 -11.56
CA ALA A 424 -23.05 -7.34 -11.77
C ALA A 424 -23.15 -8.27 -10.54
N ALA A 425 -22.02 -8.76 -10.04
CA ALA A 425 -21.99 -9.62 -8.86
C ALA A 425 -22.54 -8.93 -7.59
N ARG A 426 -22.33 -7.62 -7.43
CA ARG A 426 -22.93 -6.82 -6.35
C ARG A 426 -24.45 -6.75 -6.48
N LYS A 427 -24.97 -6.53 -7.71
CA LYS A 427 -26.42 -6.47 -7.96
C LYS A 427 -27.10 -7.80 -7.66
N GLU A 428 -26.50 -8.92 -8.06
CA GLU A 428 -27.05 -10.25 -7.76
C GLU A 428 -27.05 -10.53 -6.24
N ARG A 429 -25.94 -10.26 -5.53
CA ARG A 429 -25.92 -10.39 -4.05
C ARG A 429 -26.99 -9.55 -3.36
N ALA A 430 -27.18 -8.32 -3.82
CA ALA A 430 -28.20 -7.42 -3.26
C ALA A 430 -29.63 -7.94 -3.51
N LYS A 431 -29.88 -8.56 -4.66
CA LYS A 431 -31.16 -9.18 -5.02
C LYS A 431 -31.45 -10.41 -4.16
N ASP A 432 -30.42 -11.21 -3.87
CA ASP A 432 -30.53 -12.43 -3.05
C ASP A 432 -30.48 -12.15 -1.54
N GLY A 433 -30.23 -10.89 -1.13
CA GLY A 433 -30.08 -10.50 0.27
C GLY A 433 -28.83 -11.08 0.93
N GLU A 434 -27.83 -11.47 0.13
CA GLU A 434 -26.58 -12.05 0.62
C GLU A 434 -25.58 -10.95 1.00
N GLU A 435 -25.10 -11.00 2.24
CA GLU A 435 -23.98 -10.15 2.68
C GLU A 435 -22.63 -10.73 2.24
N TRP A 436 -21.70 -9.84 1.89
CA TRP A 436 -20.33 -10.25 1.58
C TRP A 436 -19.61 -10.70 2.84
N SER A 437 -18.95 -11.86 2.77
CA SER A 437 -18.10 -12.38 3.84
C SER A 437 -16.65 -12.43 3.37
N THR A 438 -15.79 -11.74 4.13
CA THR A 438 -14.34 -11.69 3.98
C THR A 438 -13.70 -13.03 4.37
N ARG A 439 -12.52 -13.32 3.83
CA ARG A 439 -11.85 -14.62 4.03
C ARG A 439 -10.82 -14.60 5.14
N TRP A 440 -9.94 -13.61 5.11
CA TRP A 440 -8.73 -13.56 5.94
C TRP A 440 -8.86 -12.61 7.13
N PHE A 441 -9.90 -11.77 7.12
CA PHE A 441 -10.12 -10.76 8.12
C PHE A 441 -11.56 -10.79 8.61
N GLN A 442 -11.77 -10.36 9.86
CA GLN A 442 -13.09 -10.16 10.45
C GLN A 442 -13.14 -8.80 11.12
N LEU A 443 -14.32 -8.17 11.11
CA LEU A 443 -14.53 -6.96 11.86
C LEU A 443 -14.44 -7.28 13.37
N GLY A 444 -13.59 -6.56 14.07
CA GLY A 444 -13.35 -6.72 15.49
C GLY A 444 -13.08 -5.38 16.17
N THR A 445 -12.55 -5.44 17.38
CA THR A 445 -12.16 -4.27 18.17
C THR A 445 -10.65 -4.30 18.37
N ASN A 446 -9.97 -3.21 18.01
CA ASN A 446 -8.56 -3.06 18.30
C ASN A 446 -8.35 -3.08 19.83
N PRO A 447 -7.54 -4.00 20.36
CA PRO A 447 -7.44 -4.23 21.80
C PRO A 447 -6.78 -3.07 22.56
N TYR A 448 -6.12 -2.15 21.86
CA TYR A 448 -5.38 -1.03 22.46
C TYR A 448 -6.16 0.29 22.41
N THR A 449 -6.88 0.53 21.33
CA THR A 449 -7.65 1.79 21.13
C THR A 449 -9.13 1.64 21.39
N GLY A 450 -9.68 0.43 21.38
CA GLY A 450 -11.12 0.17 21.45
C GLY A 450 -11.89 0.54 20.19
N SER A 451 -11.22 0.98 19.12
CA SER A 451 -11.86 1.29 17.83
C SER A 451 -12.21 0.03 17.05
N GLN A 452 -13.18 0.13 16.14
CA GLN A 452 -13.43 -0.93 15.16
C GLN A 452 -12.21 -1.09 14.24
N ASP A 453 -11.85 -2.34 13.95
CA ASP A 453 -10.72 -2.68 13.08
C ASP A 453 -10.95 -4.03 12.38
N TRP A 454 -10.16 -4.32 11.34
CA TRP A 454 -10.20 -5.59 10.64
C TRP A 454 -9.08 -6.49 11.12
N MET A 455 -9.43 -7.47 11.95
CA MET A 455 -8.48 -8.39 12.58
C MET A 455 -8.29 -9.62 11.71
N ASN A 456 -7.05 -10.07 11.55
CA ASN A 456 -6.78 -11.31 10.83
C ASN A 456 -7.39 -12.52 11.56
N THR A 457 -8.03 -13.42 10.82
CA THR A 457 -8.72 -14.61 11.36
C THR A 457 -7.87 -15.87 11.35
N SER A 458 -6.73 -15.84 10.68
CA SER A 458 -5.95 -17.04 10.34
C SER A 458 -4.78 -17.22 11.29
N ASN A 459 -4.79 -18.31 12.06
CA ASN A 459 -3.65 -18.70 12.90
C ASN A 459 -2.41 -19.13 12.10
N ARG A 460 -2.54 -19.29 10.76
CA ARG A 460 -1.44 -19.60 9.84
C ARG A 460 -1.73 -18.99 8.47
N ILE A 461 -0.96 -17.99 8.07
CA ILE A 461 -0.93 -17.44 6.68
C ILE A 461 -0.64 -18.53 5.62
N GLN A 462 -0.29 -19.76 6.02
CA GLN A 462 0.10 -20.86 5.12
C GLN A 462 -1.06 -21.65 4.48
N GLU A 463 -2.30 -21.51 4.92
CA GLU A 463 -3.45 -22.27 4.35
C GLU A 463 -4.09 -21.53 3.15
N VAL A 464 -3.23 -21.09 2.22
CA VAL A 464 -3.45 -20.58 0.84
C VAL A 464 -4.61 -21.22 0.05
N SER A 465 -4.58 -22.55 0.13
CA SER A 465 -5.43 -23.46 -0.61
C SER A 465 -6.27 -24.18 0.43
N CYS A 466 -7.56 -23.95 0.52
CA CYS A 466 -8.57 -24.53 -0.35
C CYS A 466 -9.92 -23.91 0.08
N HIS A 467 -10.85 -23.67 -0.84
CA HIS A 467 -12.23 -23.20 -0.63
C HIS A 467 -12.49 -21.68 -0.75
N PHE A 468 -12.27 -21.13 -1.94
CA PHE A 468 -12.95 -19.90 -2.36
C PHE A 468 -14.42 -20.19 -2.65
N SER A 469 -15.33 -19.32 -2.20
CA SER A 469 -16.75 -19.41 -2.59
C SER A 469 -16.88 -19.31 -4.11
N PRO A 470 -17.89 -19.96 -4.73
CA PRO A 470 -18.24 -19.74 -6.13
C PRO A 470 -18.33 -18.27 -6.52
N VAL A 471 -18.73 -17.38 -5.60
CA VAL A 471 -18.79 -15.92 -5.82
C VAL A 471 -17.40 -15.31 -5.99
N TYR A 472 -16.41 -15.76 -5.21
CA TYR A 472 -15.00 -15.35 -5.36
C TYR A 472 -14.43 -15.88 -6.69
N LEU A 473 -14.68 -17.15 -7.01
CA LEU A 473 -14.22 -17.73 -8.29
C LEU A 473 -14.91 -17.09 -9.49
N GLN A 474 -16.17 -16.69 -9.35
CA GLN A 474 -16.90 -15.98 -10.39
C GLN A 474 -16.21 -14.66 -10.72
N LEU A 475 -15.76 -13.86 -9.74
CA LEU A 475 -15.02 -12.61 -10.02
C LEU A 475 -13.64 -12.86 -10.65
N PHE A 476 -12.89 -13.83 -10.13
CA PHE A 476 -11.45 -13.97 -10.43
C PHE A 476 -11.06 -15.13 -11.36
N SER A 477 -11.99 -15.98 -11.83
CA SER A 477 -11.69 -17.02 -12.84
C SER A 477 -12.30 -16.72 -14.20
N GLU A 478 -11.53 -16.97 -15.26
CA GLU A 478 -11.93 -16.76 -16.67
C GLU A 478 -12.42 -18.04 -17.36
N CYS A 479 -12.32 -19.19 -16.69
CA CYS A 479 -12.52 -20.48 -17.34
C CYS A 479 -13.38 -21.40 -16.47
N PRO A 480 -14.58 -21.82 -16.95
CA PRO A 480 -15.40 -22.84 -16.29
C PRO A 480 -14.61 -24.11 -15.93
N LEU A 481 -13.57 -24.44 -16.72
CA LEU A 481 -12.68 -25.59 -16.48
C LEU A 481 -11.72 -25.41 -15.28
N LYS A 482 -11.24 -24.18 -14.97
CA LYS A 482 -10.43 -23.96 -13.75
C LYS A 482 -11.30 -24.01 -12.50
N THR A 483 -12.55 -23.55 -12.60
CA THR A 483 -13.58 -23.74 -11.57
C THR A 483 -13.79 -25.23 -11.31
N ASP A 484 -13.84 -26.04 -12.37
CA ASP A 484 -14.01 -27.50 -12.31
C ASP A 484 -12.79 -28.24 -11.72
N ILE A 485 -11.56 -27.79 -12.00
CA ILE A 485 -10.34 -28.33 -11.36
C ILE A 485 -10.29 -27.96 -9.86
N CYS A 486 -10.67 -26.73 -9.51
CA CYS A 486 -10.76 -26.30 -8.11
C CYS A 486 -11.84 -27.10 -7.36
N LEU A 487 -13.01 -27.32 -7.97
CA LEU A 487 -14.10 -28.16 -7.46
C LEU A 487 -13.70 -29.66 -7.36
N ARG A 488 -12.94 -30.20 -8.32
CA ARG A 488 -12.42 -31.58 -8.26
C ARG A 488 -11.37 -31.75 -7.17
N ASN A 489 -10.52 -30.75 -6.94
CA ASN A 489 -9.59 -30.74 -5.82
C ASN A 489 -10.33 -30.63 -4.47
N GLN A 490 -11.43 -29.88 -4.40
CA GLN A 490 -12.33 -29.85 -3.24
C GLN A 490 -12.95 -31.22 -2.93
N LEU A 491 -13.40 -31.96 -3.96
CA LEU A 491 -13.93 -33.32 -3.81
C LEU A 491 -12.86 -34.34 -3.36
N ARG A 492 -11.60 -34.18 -3.79
CA ARG A 492 -10.46 -34.98 -3.32
C ARG A 492 -10.09 -34.67 -1.87
N SER A 493 -10.02 -33.40 -1.48
CA SER A 493 -9.71 -32.98 -0.11
C SER A 493 -10.78 -33.46 0.89
N ARG A 494 -12.07 -33.39 0.53
CA ARG A 494 -13.17 -33.98 1.32
C ARG A 494 -13.08 -35.50 1.47
N ARG A 495 -12.44 -36.21 0.53
CA ARG A 495 -12.23 -37.66 0.59
C ARG A 495 -11.12 -38.01 1.58
N ILE A 496 -10.03 -37.25 1.56
CA ILE A 496 -8.89 -37.40 2.49
C ILE A 496 -9.34 -37.08 3.92
N TYR A 497 -10.10 -35.99 4.13
CA TYR A 497 -10.69 -35.67 5.44
C TYR A 497 -11.66 -36.73 5.97
N ARG A 498 -12.37 -37.45 5.11
CA ARG A 498 -13.25 -38.56 5.55
C ARG A 498 -12.46 -39.81 5.96
N GLU A 499 -11.28 -40.04 5.38
CA GLU A 499 -10.42 -41.16 5.74
C GLU A 499 -9.65 -40.88 7.05
N ASP A 500 -9.21 -39.64 7.29
CA ASP A 500 -8.49 -39.26 8.52
C ASP A 500 -9.39 -39.16 9.77
N VAL A 501 -10.68 -38.85 9.61
CA VAL A 501 -11.67 -38.87 10.71
C VAL A 501 -12.04 -40.31 11.12
N ILE A 502 -11.86 -41.29 10.23
CA ILE A 502 -12.11 -42.70 10.55
C ILE A 502 -10.94 -43.32 11.34
N TRP A 503 -9.71 -42.80 11.21
CA TRP A 503 -8.54 -43.28 11.97
C TRP A 503 -8.38 -42.66 13.37
N SER A 504 -9.10 -41.58 13.68
CA SER A 504 -9.00 -40.86 14.96
C SER A 504 -10.07 -41.23 16.00
N SER A 505 -10.90 -42.24 15.73
CA SER A 505 -11.99 -42.69 16.61
C SER A 505 -11.80 -44.11 17.19
N VAL A 506 -10.57 -44.46 17.58
CA VAL A 506 -10.30 -45.61 18.45
C VAL A 506 -10.00 -45.12 19.87
N PRO A 507 -10.89 -45.31 20.86
CA PRO A 507 -10.64 -44.85 22.22
C PRO A 507 -9.66 -45.79 22.95
N GLN A 508 -8.46 -45.27 23.27
CA GLN A 508 -7.61 -45.84 24.32
C GLN A 508 -8.28 -45.58 25.68
N SER A 509 -8.91 -46.60 26.25
CA SER A 509 -9.35 -46.59 27.65
C SER A 509 -8.32 -47.33 28.51
N GLY A 510 -7.80 -46.62 29.51
CA GLY A 510 -6.85 -47.12 30.49
C GLY A 510 -7.51 -48.10 31.47
N LEU A 511 -6.82 -49.20 31.72
CA LEU A 511 -7.11 -50.19 32.75
C LEU A 511 -6.50 -49.75 34.08
N TRP A 512 -7.33 -49.62 35.11
CA TRP A 512 -6.96 -49.83 36.50
C TRP A 512 -7.89 -50.86 37.14
N LEU A 513 -7.27 -51.92 37.68
CA LEU A 513 -7.78 -53.00 38.54
C LEU A 513 -8.54 -52.47 39.79
N PRO A 514 -9.41 -53.26 40.49
CA PRO A 514 -8.96 -54.47 41.22
C PRO A 514 -9.95 -55.65 41.43
N GLN A 515 -9.33 -56.84 41.57
CA GLN A 515 -9.61 -57.95 42.51
C GLN A 515 -10.91 -58.80 42.50
N LEU A 516 -10.63 -60.11 42.42
CA LEU A 516 -11.10 -61.24 43.27
C LEU A 516 -12.42 -61.99 42.94
N ILE A 517 -12.23 -63.30 42.69
CA ILE A 517 -13.08 -64.48 43.02
C ILE A 517 -14.38 -64.56 42.18
N GLN A 518 -14.60 -65.56 41.31
CA GLN A 518 -14.56 -67.01 41.54
C GLN A 518 -14.47 -67.75 40.19
#